data_AF-A0A837JD99-F1
#
_entry.id   AF-A0A837JD99-F1
#
_cell.length_a   1.000
_cell.length_b   1.000
_cell.length_c   1.000
_cell.angle_alpha   90.00
_cell.angle_beta   90.00
_cell.angle_gamma   90.00
#
_symmetry.space_group_name_H-M   'P 1'
#
loop_
_entity.id
_entity.type
_entity.pdbx_description
1 polymer ?
#
loop_
_entity_poly.entity_id
_entity_poly.type
_entity_poly.pdbx_seq_one_letter_code
_entity_poly.pdbx_strand_id
1 'polypeptide(L)'
;MEDNCRNIQDIKESIFSSNSLDSLIPELISTKQDLRSRISPRYKFDERWNDFEKCLFLDGYKIENNILISIEANIDGVIALEDDFTIEINNSTFSKKEDVKRLINESAEAFKRIDYNQCLSKSRIALETLVRTIAIDKYANTNDTWGSALSNLKTNSFLTQVEEDLLAKTYSFLSNGSHIPLGYLQMKNMQDMAEI
;
A
#
# COMPACT_ATOMS: atom_id res chain seq x y z
N MET A 1 -48.38 16.09 -18.78
CA MET A 1 -48.36 15.49 -17.43
C MET A 1 -47.08 14.69 -17.34
N GLU A 2 -46.01 15.29 -16.86
CA GLU A 2 -44.74 14.59 -16.60
C GLU A 2 -44.17 15.12 -15.28
N ASP A 3 -44.60 14.49 -14.18
CA ASP A 3 -43.90 14.57 -12.90
C ASP A 3 -42.74 13.59 -12.94
N ASN A 4 -41.58 14.06 -13.40
CA ASN A 4 -40.33 13.32 -13.35
C ASN A 4 -39.58 13.72 -12.07
N CYS A 5 -40.18 13.44 -10.91
CA CYS A 5 -39.49 13.54 -9.62
C CYS A 5 -38.45 12.41 -9.55
N ARG A 6 -37.25 12.65 -10.09
CA ARG A 6 -36.08 11.81 -9.84
C ARG A 6 -35.82 11.79 -8.34
N ASN A 7 -35.96 10.62 -7.74
CA ASN A 7 -35.86 10.42 -6.31
C ASN A 7 -34.43 10.81 -5.87
N ILE A 8 -34.29 11.58 -4.80
CA ILE A 8 -32.98 11.95 -4.22
C ILE A 8 -32.13 10.70 -3.94
N GLN A 9 -32.78 9.55 -3.74
CA GLN A 9 -32.13 8.26 -3.55
C GLN A 9 -31.42 7.76 -4.81
N ASP A 10 -32.00 7.96 -6.00
CA ASP A 10 -31.39 7.58 -7.29
C ASP A 10 -30.16 8.45 -7.60
N ILE A 11 -30.20 9.72 -7.18
CA ILE A 11 -29.06 10.65 -7.32
C ILE A 11 -27.94 10.23 -6.36
N LYS A 12 -28.26 9.82 -5.13
CA LYS A 12 -27.27 9.31 -4.18
C LYS A 12 -26.59 8.06 -4.72
N GLU A 13 -27.34 7.06 -5.19
CA GLU A 13 -26.75 5.83 -5.74
C GLU A 13 -25.87 6.09 -6.97
N SER A 14 -26.23 7.07 -7.80
CA SER A 14 -25.42 7.46 -8.97
C SER A 14 -24.17 8.29 -8.63
N ILE A 15 -24.14 8.98 -7.49
CA ILE A 15 -22.96 9.74 -7.02
C ILE A 15 -21.98 8.79 -6.32
N PHE A 16 -22.46 7.79 -5.58
CA PHE A 16 -21.62 6.86 -4.83
C PHE A 16 -21.07 5.68 -5.65
N SER A 17 -21.38 5.58 -6.95
CA SER A 17 -20.77 4.61 -7.87
C SER A 17 -19.37 5.06 -8.35
N SER A 18 -18.46 5.19 -7.38
CA SER A 18 -17.03 4.83 -7.39
C SER A 18 -16.06 5.25 -8.52
N ASN A 19 -16.41 6.13 -9.46
CA ASN A 19 -15.41 6.80 -10.35
C ASN A 19 -15.68 8.30 -10.59
N SER A 20 -16.82 8.84 -10.14
CA SER A 20 -17.20 10.23 -10.39
C SER A 20 -16.76 11.19 -9.28
N LEU A 21 -16.72 10.75 -8.02
CA LEU A 21 -16.42 11.63 -6.87
C LEU A 21 -15.01 12.22 -6.91
N ASP A 22 -14.00 11.43 -7.29
CA ASP A 22 -12.60 11.87 -7.35
C ASP A 22 -12.35 12.93 -8.42
N SER A 23 -13.18 12.97 -9.47
CA SER A 23 -13.13 14.00 -10.52
C SER A 23 -14.03 15.21 -10.20
N LEU A 24 -15.12 14.99 -9.44
CA LEU A 24 -16.04 16.04 -9.01
C LEU A 24 -15.46 16.96 -7.94
N ILE A 25 -14.64 16.44 -7.01
CA ILE A 25 -14.06 17.25 -5.93
C ILE A 25 -13.13 18.34 -6.51
N PRO A 26 -12.16 18.03 -7.40
CA PRO A 26 -11.35 19.05 -8.06
C PRO A 26 -12.17 20.08 -8.84
N GLU A 27 -13.21 19.63 -9.57
CA GLU A 27 -14.10 20.52 -10.31
C GLU A 27 -14.85 21.48 -9.37
N LEU A 28 -15.38 20.96 -8.25
CA LEU A 28 -16.07 21.74 -7.22
C LEU A 28 -15.16 22.80 -6.59
N ILE A 29 -13.90 22.45 -6.31
CA ILE A 29 -12.90 23.38 -5.78
C ILE A 29 -12.58 24.47 -6.79
N SER A 30 -12.39 24.11 -8.07
CA SER A 30 -12.09 25.06 -9.14
C SER A 30 -13.22 26.06 -9.38
N THR A 31 -14.48 25.65 -9.16
CA THR A 31 -15.69 26.46 -9.40
C THR A 31 -16.24 27.16 -8.15
N LYS A 32 -15.56 27.04 -7.00
CA LYS A 32 -15.97 27.61 -5.69
C LYS A 32 -16.49 29.04 -5.77
N GLN A 33 -15.79 29.93 -6.47
CA GLN A 33 -16.15 31.36 -6.53
C GLN A 33 -17.42 31.63 -7.35
N ASP A 34 -17.61 30.88 -8.44
CA ASP A 34 -18.82 30.97 -9.25
C ASP A 34 -20.03 30.47 -8.44
N LEU A 35 -19.89 29.32 -7.77
CA LEU A 35 -20.92 28.77 -6.88
C LEU A 35 -21.27 29.74 -5.74
N ARG A 36 -20.26 30.32 -5.10
CA ARG A 36 -20.45 31.31 -4.03
C ARG A 36 -21.20 32.54 -4.50
N SER A 37 -20.95 33.00 -5.73
CA SER A 37 -21.57 34.21 -6.29
C SER A 37 -23.08 34.06 -6.51
N ARG A 38 -23.55 32.83 -6.71
CA ARG A 38 -24.95 32.47 -6.97
C ARG A 38 -25.77 32.30 -5.69
N ILE A 39 -25.13 32.28 -4.52
CA ILE A 39 -25.80 32.05 -3.23
C ILE A 39 -25.88 33.34 -2.43
N SER A 40 -27.11 33.69 -2.03
CA SER A 40 -27.40 34.79 -1.12
C SER A 40 -28.31 34.31 0.01
N PRO A 41 -27.99 34.60 1.28
CA PRO A 41 -26.82 35.35 1.75
C PRO A 41 -25.53 34.51 1.76
N ARG A 42 -24.38 35.16 1.51
CA ARG A 42 -23.08 34.49 1.30
C ARG A 42 -22.63 33.58 2.44
N TYR A 43 -22.96 33.92 3.70
CA TYR A 43 -22.56 33.13 4.87
C TYR A 43 -23.08 31.68 4.83
N LYS A 44 -24.23 31.43 4.19
CA LYS A 44 -24.78 30.07 4.07
C LYS A 44 -23.88 29.17 3.23
N PHE A 45 -23.24 29.72 2.21
CA PHE A 45 -22.25 28.98 1.43
C PHE A 45 -20.97 28.80 2.24
N ASP A 46 -20.48 29.87 2.86
CA ASP A 46 -19.21 29.86 3.61
C ASP A 46 -19.24 28.83 4.75
N GLU A 47 -20.37 28.68 5.47
CA GLU A 47 -20.55 27.64 6.49
C GLU A 47 -20.46 26.22 5.91
N ARG A 48 -21.19 25.93 4.82
CA ARG A 48 -21.19 24.60 4.20
C ARG A 48 -19.85 24.25 3.58
N TRP A 49 -19.16 25.25 3.04
CA TRP A 49 -17.82 25.11 2.50
C TRP A 49 -16.80 24.79 3.60
N ASN A 50 -16.91 25.43 4.76
CA ASN A 50 -16.06 25.14 5.91
C ASN A 50 -16.29 23.72 6.45
N ASP A 51 -17.54 23.25 6.51
CA ASP A 51 -17.84 21.87 6.90
C ASP A 51 -17.25 20.86 5.91
N PHE A 52 -17.34 21.14 4.61
CA PHE A 52 -16.71 20.33 3.57
C PHE A 52 -15.18 20.28 3.71
N GLU A 53 -14.51 21.42 3.94
CA GLU A 53 -13.06 21.48 4.20
C GLU A 53 -12.65 20.66 5.42
N LYS A 54 -13.45 20.65 6.49
CA LYS A 54 -13.20 19.82 7.68
C LYS A 54 -13.36 18.33 7.40
N CYS A 55 -14.37 17.93 6.63
CA CYS A 55 -14.54 16.54 6.24
C CYS A 55 -13.35 16.06 5.41
N LEU A 56 -12.93 16.85 4.41
CA LEU A 56 -11.73 16.55 3.63
C LEU A 56 -10.50 16.40 4.54
N PHE A 57 -10.34 17.31 5.52
CA PHE A 57 -9.21 17.25 6.44
C PHE A 57 -9.21 15.97 7.29
N LEU A 58 -10.39 15.52 7.75
CA LEU A 58 -10.55 14.26 8.47
C LEU A 58 -10.27 13.05 7.58
N ASP A 59 -10.59 13.14 6.29
CA ASP A 59 -10.32 12.12 5.28
C ASP A 59 -8.88 12.20 4.73
N GLY A 60 -8.03 13.04 5.31
CA GLY A 60 -6.61 13.15 4.94
C GLY A 60 -6.33 14.05 3.73
N TYR A 61 -7.18 15.03 3.42
CA TYR A 61 -7.01 15.98 2.31
C TYR A 61 -7.17 17.44 2.75
N LYS A 62 -6.41 18.36 2.15
CA LYS A 62 -6.46 19.81 2.38
C LYS A 62 -6.67 20.53 1.07
N ILE A 63 -7.44 21.62 1.09
CA ILE A 63 -7.51 22.56 -0.03
C ILE A 63 -6.47 23.67 0.18
N GLU A 64 -5.51 23.80 -0.72
CA GLU A 64 -4.61 24.96 -0.79
C GLU A 64 -4.60 25.53 -2.21
N ASN A 65 -4.65 26.86 -2.35
CA ASN A 65 -4.63 27.54 -3.65
C ASN A 65 -5.65 27.01 -4.67
N ASN A 66 -6.87 26.64 -4.23
CA ASN A 66 -7.90 26.01 -5.07
C ASN A 66 -7.50 24.63 -5.66
N ILE A 67 -6.61 23.90 -5.00
CA ILE A 67 -6.20 22.54 -5.37
C ILE A 67 -6.37 21.62 -4.17
N LEU A 68 -6.85 20.40 -4.39
CA LEU A 68 -6.90 19.34 -3.37
C LEU A 68 -5.52 18.70 -3.21
N ILE A 69 -5.01 18.67 -1.98
CA ILE A 69 -3.71 18.10 -1.60
C ILE A 69 -3.95 17.01 -0.58
N SER A 70 -3.30 15.85 -0.70
CA SER A 70 -3.34 14.82 0.35
C SER A 70 -2.43 15.23 1.53
N ILE A 71 -2.96 15.16 2.75
CA ILE A 71 -2.30 15.43 4.03
C ILE A 71 -1.65 14.16 4.59
N GLU A 72 -2.19 12.99 4.25
CA GLU A 72 -1.44 11.76 4.48
C GLU A 72 -0.13 11.84 3.71
N ALA A 73 0.96 11.38 4.33
CA ALA A 73 2.30 11.42 3.76
C ALA A 73 2.39 10.48 2.55
N ASN A 74 1.75 10.84 1.44
CA ASN A 74 2.17 10.41 0.14
C ASN A 74 3.38 11.28 -0.18
N ILE A 75 4.55 10.81 0.26
CA ILE A 75 5.78 11.55 0.01
C ILE A 75 6.19 11.34 -1.45
N ASP A 76 5.42 11.94 -2.34
CA ASP A 76 5.74 12.00 -3.75
C ASP A 76 6.87 13.04 -3.91
N GLY A 77 8.06 12.56 -4.24
CA GLY A 77 9.26 13.39 -4.38
C GLY A 77 10.27 13.32 -3.23
N VAL A 78 10.04 12.56 -2.15
CA VAL A 78 11.19 12.05 -1.39
C VAL A 78 11.75 10.90 -2.18
N ILE A 79 12.92 11.15 -2.79
CA ILE A 79 13.86 10.09 -3.15
C ILE A 79 13.87 9.20 -1.92
N ALA A 80 13.35 7.96 -2.03
CA ALA A 80 13.42 6.99 -0.96
C ALA A 80 14.85 7.09 -0.42
N LEU A 81 15.00 7.56 0.83
CA LEU A 81 16.31 7.54 1.47
C LEU A 81 16.76 6.11 1.25
N GLU A 82 17.83 5.91 0.47
CA GLU A 82 18.25 4.55 0.12
C GLU A 82 18.38 3.82 1.44
N ASP A 83 17.51 2.84 1.67
CA ASP A 83 17.53 2.13 2.92
C ASP A 83 18.89 1.43 3.03
N ASP A 84 19.40 1.26 4.24
CA ASP A 84 20.72 0.68 4.47
C ASP A 84 20.88 -0.68 3.75
N PHE A 85 19.76 -1.39 3.57
CA PHE A 85 19.69 -2.63 2.79
C PHE A 85 19.97 -2.43 1.29
N THR A 86 19.35 -1.42 0.65
CA THR A 86 19.51 -1.09 -0.76
C THR A 86 20.91 -0.57 -1.05
N ILE A 87 21.49 0.21 -0.14
CA ILE A 87 22.89 0.64 -0.24
C ILE A 87 23.81 -0.59 -0.22
N GLU A 88 23.62 -1.49 0.76
CA GLU A 88 24.49 -2.64 0.93
C GLU A 88 24.34 -3.67 -0.21
N ILE A 89 23.11 -3.90 -0.69
CA ILE A 89 22.88 -4.82 -1.82
C ILE A 89 23.50 -4.29 -3.12
N ASN A 90 23.48 -2.97 -3.35
CA ASN A 90 24.10 -2.34 -4.52
C ASN A 90 25.63 -2.51 -4.49
N ASN A 91 26.23 -2.32 -3.31
CA ASN A 91 27.67 -2.46 -3.07
C ASN A 91 28.17 -3.90 -3.08
N SER A 92 27.27 -4.87 -2.91
CA SER A 92 27.63 -6.29 -2.86
C SER A 92 27.93 -6.90 -4.24
N THR A 93 28.62 -8.06 -4.22
CA THR A 93 28.83 -8.93 -5.39
C THR A 93 27.64 -9.85 -5.69
N PHE A 94 26.49 -9.61 -5.05
CA PHE A 94 25.29 -10.43 -5.18
C PHE A 94 24.74 -10.40 -6.60
N SER A 95 24.68 -11.57 -7.25
CA SER A 95 24.38 -11.67 -8.69
C SER A 95 22.95 -11.27 -9.06
N LYS A 96 21.99 -11.41 -8.14
CA LYS A 96 20.55 -11.14 -8.36
C LYS A 96 20.04 -9.85 -7.69
N LYS A 97 20.90 -8.86 -7.47
CA LYS A 97 20.55 -7.62 -6.73
C LYS A 97 19.33 -6.90 -7.29
N GLU A 98 19.26 -6.74 -8.61
CA GLU A 98 18.12 -6.04 -9.24
C GLU A 98 16.81 -6.82 -9.09
N ASP A 99 16.85 -8.15 -9.10
CA ASP A 99 15.66 -8.98 -8.88
C ASP A 99 15.12 -8.83 -7.45
N VAL A 100 16.01 -8.88 -6.44
CA VAL A 100 15.61 -8.72 -5.04
C VAL A 100 15.05 -7.32 -4.79
N LYS A 101 15.70 -6.27 -5.30
CA LYS A 101 15.21 -4.89 -5.22
C LYS A 101 13.83 -4.75 -5.86
N ARG A 102 13.66 -5.29 -7.07
CA ARG A 102 12.37 -5.28 -7.77
C ARG A 102 11.28 -5.98 -6.96
N LEU A 103 11.57 -7.15 -6.39
CA LEU A 103 10.59 -7.91 -5.60
C LEU A 103 10.20 -7.20 -4.30
N ILE A 104 11.13 -6.53 -3.61
CA ILE A 104 10.84 -5.73 -2.42
C ILE A 104 9.96 -4.54 -2.78
N ASN A 105 10.28 -3.83 -3.87
CA ASN A 105 9.45 -2.73 -4.35
C ASN A 105 8.05 -3.21 -4.77
N GLU A 106 7.95 -4.32 -5.51
CA GLU A 106 6.66 -4.93 -5.87
C GLU A 106 5.85 -5.32 -4.62
N SER A 107 6.52 -5.76 -3.55
CA SER A 107 5.88 -6.06 -2.26
C SER A 107 5.34 -4.80 -1.59
N ALA A 108 6.13 -3.72 -1.54
CA ALA A 108 5.72 -2.45 -0.95
C ALA A 108 4.55 -1.82 -1.74
N GLU A 109 4.61 -1.86 -3.07
CA GLU A 109 3.56 -1.38 -3.94
C GLU A 109 2.27 -2.20 -3.81
N ALA A 110 2.37 -3.53 -3.64
CA ALA A 110 1.23 -4.37 -3.35
C ALA A 110 0.59 -4.04 -1.99
N PHE A 111 1.40 -3.77 -0.97
CA PHE A 111 0.91 -3.31 0.33
C PHE A 111 0.13 -2.00 0.23
N LYS A 112 0.65 -1.00 -0.50
CA LYS A 112 -0.04 0.28 -0.75
C LYS A 112 -1.39 0.09 -1.44
N ARG A 113 -1.51 -0.92 -2.31
CA ARG A 113 -2.76 -1.29 -2.99
C ARG A 113 -3.68 -2.20 -2.15
N ILE A 114 -3.35 -2.47 -0.89
CA ILE A 114 -4.12 -3.38 0.00
C ILE A 114 -4.17 -4.83 -0.57
N ASP A 115 -3.23 -5.18 -1.46
CA ASP A 115 -3.06 -6.54 -1.97
C ASP A 115 -2.05 -7.29 -1.08
N TYR A 116 -2.52 -7.69 0.11
CA TYR A 116 -1.68 -8.35 1.11
C TYR A 116 -1.13 -9.70 0.66
N ASN A 117 -1.88 -10.43 -0.17
CA ASN A 117 -1.44 -11.73 -0.67
C ASN A 117 -0.27 -11.56 -1.64
N GLN A 118 -0.34 -10.57 -2.53
CA GLN A 118 0.76 -10.23 -3.42
C GLN A 118 1.94 -9.67 -2.63
N CYS A 119 1.71 -8.81 -1.64
CA CYS A 119 2.76 -8.33 -0.73
C CYS A 119 3.54 -9.49 -0.10
N LEU A 120 2.86 -10.42 0.57
CA LEU A 120 3.51 -11.58 1.19
C LEU A 120 4.17 -12.50 0.18
N SER A 121 3.55 -12.71 -0.98
CA SER A 121 4.13 -13.52 -2.06
C SER A 121 5.45 -12.94 -2.55
N LYS A 122 5.51 -11.62 -2.77
CA LYS A 122 6.71 -10.93 -3.26
C LYS A 122 7.80 -10.87 -2.20
N SER A 123 7.43 -10.60 -0.94
CA SER A 123 8.34 -10.70 0.21
C SER A 123 8.95 -12.10 0.34
N ARG A 124 8.15 -13.16 0.20
CA ARG A 124 8.63 -14.55 0.23
C ARG A 124 9.65 -14.83 -0.86
N ILE A 125 9.33 -14.45 -2.10
CA ILE A 125 10.19 -14.71 -3.26
C ILE A 125 11.49 -13.89 -3.15
N ALA A 126 11.43 -12.66 -2.62
CA ALA A 126 12.62 -11.84 -2.36
C ALA A 126 13.56 -12.54 -1.37
N LEU A 127 13.03 -13.01 -0.24
CA LEU A 127 13.79 -13.74 0.78
C LEU A 127 14.39 -15.04 0.24
N GLU A 128 13.59 -15.81 -0.51
CA GLU A 128 14.04 -17.06 -1.13
C GLU A 128 15.18 -16.81 -2.11
N THR A 129 15.03 -15.79 -2.96
CA THR A 129 16.04 -15.40 -3.95
C THR A 129 17.33 -14.98 -3.28
N LEU A 130 17.25 -14.18 -2.21
CA LEU A 130 18.41 -13.74 -1.44
C LEU A 130 19.20 -14.93 -0.88
N VAL A 131 18.55 -15.81 -0.13
CA VAL A 131 19.19 -16.94 0.54
C VAL A 131 19.78 -17.92 -0.48
N ARG A 132 19.01 -18.28 -1.51
CA ARG A 132 19.47 -19.23 -2.55
C ARG A 132 20.65 -18.68 -3.32
N THR A 133 20.60 -17.42 -3.71
CA THR A 133 21.70 -16.80 -4.46
C THR A 133 22.96 -16.65 -3.61
N ILE A 134 22.87 -16.31 -2.32
CA ILE A 134 24.07 -16.31 -1.45
C ILE A 134 24.70 -17.70 -1.37
N ALA A 135 23.88 -18.75 -1.21
CA ALA A 135 24.38 -20.13 -1.16
C ALA A 135 25.08 -20.56 -2.48
N ILE A 136 24.55 -20.13 -3.62
CA ILE A 136 25.13 -20.39 -4.94
C ILE A 136 26.40 -19.57 -5.13
N ASP A 137 26.33 -18.24 -4.99
CA ASP A 137 27.41 -17.31 -5.32
C ASP A 137 28.63 -17.51 -4.42
N LYS A 138 28.43 -17.80 -3.12
CA LYS A 138 29.52 -17.88 -2.14
C LYS A 138 30.02 -19.29 -1.89
N TYR A 139 29.14 -20.30 -1.97
CA TYR A 139 29.46 -21.67 -1.57
C TYR A 139 29.17 -22.71 -2.65
N ALA A 140 28.90 -22.27 -3.88
CA ALA A 140 28.66 -23.13 -5.05
C ALA A 140 27.61 -24.22 -4.79
N ASN A 141 26.57 -23.91 -4.00
CA ASN A 141 25.50 -24.85 -3.70
C ASN A 141 24.81 -25.29 -5.00
N THR A 142 24.82 -26.59 -5.28
CA THR A 142 24.32 -27.16 -6.53
C THR A 142 22.84 -27.57 -6.47
N ASN A 143 22.30 -27.78 -5.28
CA ASN A 143 20.89 -28.09 -5.07
C ASN A 143 20.13 -26.79 -4.78
N ASP A 144 19.26 -26.41 -5.70
CA ASP A 144 18.64 -25.11 -5.73
C ASP A 144 17.40 -25.00 -4.85
N THR A 145 17.08 -25.96 -3.98
CA THR A 145 15.91 -25.85 -3.08
C THR A 145 16.16 -24.92 -1.87
N TRP A 146 15.10 -24.28 -1.36
CA TRP A 146 15.16 -23.43 -0.15
C TRP A 146 15.82 -24.13 1.05
N GLY A 147 15.38 -25.34 1.38
CA GLY A 147 15.92 -26.10 2.51
C GLY A 147 17.39 -26.48 2.32
N SER A 148 17.80 -26.80 1.09
CA SER A 148 19.21 -27.07 0.79
C SER A 148 20.07 -25.81 0.93
N ALA A 149 19.58 -24.66 0.47
CA ALA A 149 20.29 -23.39 0.60
C ALA A 149 20.50 -23.01 2.08
N LEU A 150 19.45 -23.07 2.92
CA LEU A 150 19.57 -22.81 4.35
C LEU A 150 20.58 -23.74 5.04
N SER A 151 20.48 -25.04 4.77
CA SER A 151 21.40 -26.04 5.33
C SER A 151 22.84 -25.80 4.89
N ASN A 152 23.06 -25.42 3.62
CA ASN A 152 24.38 -25.08 3.08
C ASN A 152 24.97 -23.85 3.79
N LEU A 153 24.19 -22.78 3.97
CA LEU A 153 24.65 -21.57 4.67
C LEU A 153 25.00 -21.84 6.13
N LYS A 154 24.18 -22.63 6.84
CA LYS A 154 24.46 -23.04 8.21
C LYS A 154 25.72 -23.92 8.31
N THR A 155 25.88 -24.90 7.41
CA THR A 155 27.05 -25.80 7.39
C THR A 155 28.35 -25.03 7.16
N ASN A 156 28.31 -24.00 6.32
CA ASN A 156 29.44 -23.11 6.07
C ASN A 156 29.61 -22.00 7.11
N SER A 157 28.90 -22.07 8.25
CA SER A 157 28.94 -21.07 9.33
C SER A 157 28.60 -19.64 8.89
N PHE A 158 27.87 -19.48 7.78
CA PHE A 158 27.34 -18.19 7.35
C PHE A 158 26.12 -17.78 8.19
N LEU A 159 25.30 -18.76 8.57
CA LEU A 159 24.20 -18.59 9.52
C LEU A 159 24.49 -19.39 10.78
N THR A 160 24.16 -18.80 11.92
CA THR A 160 24.01 -19.53 13.17
C THR A 160 22.77 -20.42 13.15
N GLN A 161 22.68 -21.36 14.09
CA GLN A 161 21.48 -22.19 14.25
C GLN A 161 20.22 -21.37 14.52
N VAL A 162 20.35 -20.26 15.26
CA VAL A 162 19.22 -19.39 15.60
C VAL A 162 18.75 -18.63 14.36
N GLU A 163 19.67 -18.08 13.57
CA GLU A 163 19.31 -17.36 12.35
C GLU A 163 18.66 -18.27 11.31
N GLU A 164 19.18 -19.49 11.14
CA GLU A 164 18.58 -20.48 10.24
C GLU A 164 17.14 -20.83 10.64
N ASP A 165 16.90 -21.09 11.93
CA ASP A 165 15.55 -21.39 12.44
C ASP A 165 14.59 -20.20 12.27
N LEU A 166 15.04 -18.98 12.55
CA LEU A 166 14.25 -17.76 12.34
C LEU A 166 13.92 -17.53 10.86
N LEU A 167 14.87 -17.74 9.96
CA LEU A 167 14.66 -17.62 8.52
C LEU A 167 13.66 -18.67 8.01
N ALA A 168 13.80 -19.93 8.45
CA ALA A 168 12.87 -21.00 8.11
C ALA A 168 11.44 -20.65 8.55
N LYS A 169 11.26 -20.21 9.80
CA LYS A 169 9.96 -19.79 10.34
C LYS A 169 9.38 -18.58 9.60
N THR A 170 10.21 -17.58 9.30
CA THR A 170 9.80 -16.39 8.54
C THR A 170 9.32 -16.78 7.15
N TYR A 171 10.07 -17.63 6.45
CA TYR A 171 9.67 -18.13 5.14
C TYR A 171 8.35 -18.92 5.20
N SER A 172 8.18 -19.79 6.20
CA SER A 172 6.92 -20.51 6.42
C SER A 172 5.75 -19.57 6.69
N PHE A 173 5.95 -18.53 7.49
CA PHE A 173 4.94 -17.50 7.75
C PHE A 173 4.53 -16.78 6.45
N LEU A 174 5.50 -16.29 5.67
CA LEU A 174 5.24 -15.60 4.41
C LEU A 174 4.53 -16.53 3.40
N SER A 175 4.95 -17.79 3.32
CA SER A 175 4.34 -18.79 2.45
C SER A 175 2.90 -19.08 2.85
N ASN A 176 2.64 -19.41 4.11
CA ASN A 176 1.29 -19.72 4.58
C ASN A 176 0.39 -18.49 4.50
N GLY A 177 0.89 -17.32 4.91
CA GLY A 177 0.16 -16.06 4.88
C GLY A 177 -0.21 -15.63 3.47
N SER A 178 0.60 -15.92 2.45
CA SER A 178 0.25 -15.61 1.06
C SER A 178 -0.94 -16.41 0.51
N HIS A 179 -1.23 -17.58 1.10
CA HIS A 179 -2.32 -18.46 0.70
C HIS A 179 -3.60 -18.27 1.52
N ILE A 180 -3.51 -17.58 2.67
CA ILE A 180 -4.66 -17.22 3.50
C ILE A 180 -5.08 -15.80 3.10
N PRO A 181 -6.30 -15.58 2.58
CA PRO A 181 -6.76 -14.24 2.22
C PRO A 181 -6.79 -13.32 3.46
N LEU A 182 -5.73 -12.54 3.67
CA LEU A 182 -5.61 -11.68 4.85
C LEU A 182 -6.63 -10.53 4.87
N GLY A 183 -7.21 -10.19 3.70
CA GLY A 183 -8.31 -9.22 3.61
C GLY A 183 -9.56 -9.61 4.40
N TYR A 184 -9.82 -10.91 4.60
CA TYR A 184 -10.98 -11.38 5.37
C TYR A 184 -10.84 -11.19 6.88
N LEU A 185 -9.61 -11.26 7.41
CA LEU A 185 -9.35 -11.12 8.85
C LEU A 185 -9.43 -9.65 9.31
N GLN A 186 -9.01 -8.70 8.47
CA GLN A 186 -9.19 -7.27 8.77
C GLN A 186 -10.67 -6.88 8.76
N MET A 187 -11.49 -7.40 7.84
CA MET A 187 -12.93 -7.17 7.84
C MET A 187 -13.61 -7.74 9.08
N LYS A 188 -13.23 -8.95 9.51
CA LYS A 188 -13.81 -9.57 10.71
C LYS A 188 -13.53 -8.78 11.99
N ASN A 189 -12.29 -8.32 12.19
CA ASN A 189 -11.92 -7.53 13.36
C ASN A 189 -12.59 -6.14 13.37
N MET A 190 -12.91 -5.57 12.21
CA MET A 190 -13.62 -4.30 12.10
C MET A 190 -15.12 -4.45 12.40
N GLN A 191 -15.69 -5.62 12.08
CA GLN A 191 -17.08 -5.97 12.38
C GLN A 191 -17.28 -6.25 13.88
N ASP A 192 -16.32 -6.94 14.52
CA ASP A 192 -16.35 -7.20 15.96
C ASP A 192 -16.12 -5.92 16.82
N MET A 193 -15.51 -4.87 16.24
CA MET A 193 -15.34 -3.55 16.88
C MET A 193 -16.54 -2.61 16.66
N ALA A 194 -17.46 -2.95 15.77
CA ALA A 194 -18.70 -2.19 15.53
C ALA A 194 -19.90 -2.69 16.37
N GLU A 195 -19.72 -3.81 17.11
CA GLU A 195 -20.74 -4.42 17.97
C GLU A 195 -20.51 -4.19 19.49
N ILE A 196 -19.59 -3.27 19.87
CA ILE A 196 -19.38 -2.80 21.25
C ILE A 196 -19.73 -1.32 21.36
#